data_AF-A0A829QJF2-F1
#
_entry.id   AF-A0A829QJF2-F1
#
_cell.length_a   1.000
_cell.length_b   1.000
_cell.length_c   1.000
_cell.angle_alpha   90.00
_cell.angle_beta   90.00
_cell.angle_gamma   90.00
#
_symmetry.space_group_name_H-M   'P 1'
#
loop_
_entity.id
_entity.type
_entity.pdbx_description
1 polymer ?
#
loop_
_entity_poly.entity_id
_entity_poly.type
_entity_poly.pdbx_seq_one_letter_code
_entity_poly.pdbx_strand_id
1 'polypeptide(L)'
;MTRGFEVFRATLERFATRPEIRQIHGGQRIHDVVVRAGDPLRVAVRGRAGVGVTSVIGALGLTLPADEGPGHALIEVPIAGADPEPLVADVDVVVFAEALKPEDRAVLEASIAPKVLILNKADLTDPGAARGPWTAAVSRCAEYRAETRVPTLPLSAHVPLVSLDDGMVEALKLMVENPADTSSVDAFVTCTHDVPVAMRQRILHELDLYPMGCAIGALRQVPSLAAPGLTSLLRDLSGIDAVVSAIREAIAQGWYRRMRVVLAELRKIGVTGVLPMQIDSFVNSDDVVVAAMRCAVDAATAAGIPVDLSDHPEDHRYRAERWQRFAEGPVNSTYAALGTDIARGSLRLWRRAGDAHEHPGGQTGRSAGAGRGSRARPAGCGATGRRDGDRQLAGRCEHPGDRAEVAYAGDTHCRTRGPAAWAVAGGSRFRVQRDSAVDSVGLRLDPIGRGQHRCAHRGGLED
;
A
#
# COMPACT_ATOMS: atom_id res chain seq x y z
N MET A 1 1.56 12.05 4.71
CA MET A 1 2.21 11.51 5.93
C MET A 1 1.50 10.25 6.41
N THR A 2 2.01 9.49 7.38
CA THR A 2 1.18 8.53 8.13
C THR A 2 0.56 9.19 9.36
N ARG A 3 -0.65 8.78 9.75
CA ARG A 3 -1.44 9.44 10.81
C ARG A 3 -0.74 9.41 12.16
N GLY A 4 0.02 8.37 12.46
CA GLY A 4 0.84 8.28 13.66
C GLY A 4 1.98 9.29 13.70
N PHE A 5 2.65 9.53 12.57
CA PHE A 5 3.76 10.50 12.53
C PHE A 5 3.25 11.94 12.66
N GLU A 6 2.05 12.26 12.16
CA GLU A 6 1.38 13.55 12.40
C GLU A 6 1.17 13.81 13.89
N VAL A 7 0.65 12.81 14.61
CA VAL A 7 0.42 12.87 16.06
C VAL A 7 1.74 12.97 16.84
N PHE A 8 2.78 12.28 16.38
CA PHE A 8 4.13 12.39 16.93
C PHE A 8 4.72 13.78 16.75
N ARG A 9 4.70 14.32 15.52
CA ARG A 9 5.19 15.66 15.17
C ARG A 9 4.48 16.74 15.99
N ALA A 10 3.15 16.73 16.05
CA ALA A 10 2.38 17.69 16.84
C ALA A 10 2.68 17.59 18.35
N THR A 11 3.09 16.43 18.84
CA THR A 11 3.50 16.24 20.25
C THR A 11 4.93 16.73 20.50
N LEU A 12 5.83 16.53 19.54
CA LEU A 12 7.20 17.05 19.53
C LEU A 12 7.25 18.59 19.45
N GLU A 13 6.44 19.18 18.57
CA GLU A 13 6.31 20.64 18.43
C GLU A 13 5.79 21.30 19.71
N ARG A 14 4.76 20.72 20.34
CA ARG A 14 4.23 21.16 21.65
C ARG A 14 5.23 21.00 22.80
N PHE A 15 6.24 20.16 22.67
CA PHE A 15 7.35 20.06 23.64
C PHE A 15 8.42 21.12 23.39
N ALA A 16 8.90 21.26 22.16
CA ALA A 16 9.95 22.22 21.81
C ALA A 16 9.53 23.69 21.94
N THR A 17 8.22 23.98 21.87
CA THR A 17 7.67 25.35 22.03
C THR A 17 7.48 25.79 23.48
N ARG A 18 7.66 24.91 24.47
CA ARG A 18 7.51 25.25 25.89
C ARG A 18 8.55 26.29 26.32
N PRO A 19 8.21 27.29 27.15
CA PRO A 19 9.14 28.34 27.59
C PRO A 19 10.42 27.77 28.21
N GLU A 20 10.29 26.77 29.09
CA GLU A 20 11.42 26.12 29.77
C GLU A 20 12.35 25.33 28.84
N ILE A 21 11.88 24.93 27.66
CA ILE A 21 12.72 24.28 26.63
C ILE A 21 13.39 25.34 25.74
N ARG A 22 12.62 26.37 25.34
CA ARG A 22 13.06 27.39 24.38
C ARG A 22 14.09 28.39 24.93
N GLN A 23 14.04 28.69 26.22
CA GLN A 23 14.86 29.75 26.84
C GLN A 23 16.23 29.26 27.36
N ILE A 24 16.51 27.95 27.29
CA ILE A 24 17.69 27.34 27.91
C ILE A 24 18.81 27.09 26.90
N HIS A 25 20.06 27.29 27.33
CA HIS A 25 21.25 27.01 26.53
C HIS A 25 21.31 25.51 26.20
N GLY A 26 21.16 25.16 24.91
CA GLY A 26 20.98 23.79 24.44
C GLY A 26 19.60 23.50 23.83
N GLY A 27 18.59 24.34 24.08
CA GLY A 27 17.26 24.26 23.45
C GLY A 27 17.30 24.31 21.92
N GLN A 28 18.32 24.96 21.34
CA GLN A 28 18.56 24.95 19.89
C GLN A 28 18.72 23.53 19.34
N ARG A 29 19.48 22.64 20.01
CA ARG A 29 19.66 21.24 19.55
C ARG A 29 18.33 20.49 19.50
N ILE A 30 17.40 20.79 20.39
CA ILE A 30 16.04 20.21 20.40
C ILE A 30 15.24 20.80 19.23
N HIS A 31 15.33 22.11 19.02
CA HIS A 31 14.67 22.78 17.88
C HIS A 31 15.16 22.22 16.53
N ASP A 32 16.47 22.05 16.34
CA ASP A 32 17.05 21.48 15.12
C ASP A 32 16.54 20.06 14.85
N VAL A 33 16.35 19.25 15.91
CA VAL A 33 15.73 17.91 15.82
C VAL A 33 14.26 18.00 15.40
N VAL A 34 13.50 18.97 15.91
CA VAL A 34 12.09 19.18 15.52
C VAL A 34 11.97 19.62 14.07
N VAL A 35 12.83 20.54 13.62
CA VAL A 35 12.87 20.98 12.22
C VAL A 35 13.15 19.81 11.29
N ARG A 36 14.24 19.05 11.52
CA ARG A 36 14.56 17.84 10.73
C ARG A 36 13.48 16.77 10.76
N ALA A 37 12.74 16.64 11.87
CA ALA A 37 11.62 15.70 11.94
C ALA A 37 10.46 16.10 11.02
N GLY A 38 10.29 17.40 10.73
CA GLY A 38 9.25 17.96 9.87
C GLY A 38 9.57 17.98 8.37
N ASP A 39 10.83 17.76 7.98
CA ASP A 39 11.23 17.67 6.57
C ASP A 39 10.41 16.61 5.81
N PRO A 40 10.27 16.68 4.47
CA PRO A 40 9.68 15.59 3.69
C PRO A 40 10.48 14.29 3.81
N LEU A 41 9.84 13.15 3.53
CA LEU A 41 10.51 11.84 3.47
C LEU A 41 11.17 11.66 2.10
N ARG A 42 12.49 11.43 2.03
CA ARG A 42 13.21 11.29 0.75
C ARG A 42 13.15 9.85 0.24
N VAL A 43 12.54 9.67 -0.93
CA VAL A 43 12.47 8.40 -1.67
C VAL A 43 13.40 8.49 -2.86
N ALA A 44 14.58 7.87 -2.79
CA ALA A 44 15.56 7.91 -3.87
C ALA A 44 15.29 6.81 -4.90
N VAL A 45 15.01 7.17 -6.16
CA VAL A 45 14.89 6.20 -7.26
C VAL A 45 16.25 6.08 -7.96
N ARG A 46 16.86 4.91 -7.86
CA ARG A 46 18.22 4.59 -8.33
C ARG A 46 18.20 3.46 -9.35
N GLY A 47 19.14 3.45 -10.28
CA GLY A 47 19.32 2.38 -11.26
C GLY A 47 20.38 2.74 -12.30
N ARG A 48 20.94 1.73 -12.97
CA ARG A 48 21.94 1.93 -14.04
C ARG A 48 21.34 2.61 -15.27
N ALA A 49 22.17 3.25 -16.08
CA ALA A 49 21.74 3.75 -17.39
C ALA A 49 21.07 2.63 -18.21
N GLY A 50 19.97 2.95 -18.90
CA GLY A 50 19.22 2.02 -19.75
C GLY A 50 18.20 1.10 -19.05
N VAL A 51 18.16 1.02 -17.70
CA VAL A 51 17.15 0.20 -16.97
C VAL A 51 15.75 0.85 -16.92
N GLY A 52 15.61 2.09 -17.40
CA GLY A 52 14.31 2.78 -17.51
C GLY A 52 13.86 3.53 -16.26
N VAL A 53 14.80 4.00 -15.42
CA VAL A 53 14.51 4.82 -14.21
C VAL A 53 13.52 5.95 -14.50
N THR A 54 13.72 6.73 -15.57
CA THR A 54 12.83 7.83 -15.97
C THR A 54 11.39 7.36 -16.23
N SER A 55 11.21 6.20 -16.89
CA SER A 55 9.89 5.62 -17.13
C SER A 55 9.21 5.17 -15.83
N VAL A 56 9.97 4.60 -14.90
CA VAL A 56 9.47 4.25 -13.56
C VAL A 56 9.00 5.49 -12.81
N ILE A 57 9.78 6.58 -12.84
CA ILE A 57 9.39 7.85 -12.20
C ILE A 57 8.15 8.45 -12.85
N GLY A 58 8.03 8.41 -14.18
CA GLY A 58 6.82 8.84 -14.89
C GLY A 58 5.58 8.04 -14.46
N ALA A 59 5.71 6.70 -14.41
CA ALA A 59 4.63 5.83 -13.94
C ALA A 59 4.26 6.08 -12.48
N LEU A 60 5.24 6.31 -11.60
CA LEU A 60 5.00 6.68 -10.22
C LEU A 60 4.35 8.06 -10.08
N GLY A 61 4.74 9.04 -10.88
CA GLY A 61 4.16 10.40 -10.86
C GLY A 61 2.68 10.47 -11.29
N LEU A 62 2.21 9.51 -12.08
CA LEU A 62 0.78 9.38 -12.42
C LEU A 62 -0.04 8.56 -11.40
N THR A 63 0.61 7.86 -10.46
CA THR A 63 -0.06 6.84 -9.62
C THR A 63 0.11 7.04 -8.12
N LEU A 64 1.18 7.69 -7.68
CA LEU A 64 1.30 8.28 -6.36
C LEU A 64 0.74 9.71 -6.43
N PRO A 65 -0.27 10.07 -5.61
CA PRO A 65 -0.80 11.43 -5.60
C PRO A 65 0.28 12.41 -5.14
N ALA A 66 0.38 13.53 -5.84
CA ALA A 66 1.17 14.67 -5.43
C ALA A 66 0.44 15.41 -4.28
N ASP A 67 0.43 14.80 -3.09
CA ASP A 67 -0.13 15.42 -1.89
C ASP A 67 0.82 16.54 -1.42
N GLU A 68 0.54 17.78 -1.82
CA GLU A 68 1.27 18.95 -1.33
C GLU A 68 0.91 19.26 0.14
N GLY A 69 1.88 19.10 1.04
CA GLY A 69 1.72 19.44 2.46
C GLY A 69 2.89 18.98 3.34
N PRO A 70 3.00 19.42 4.60
CA PRO A 70 4.08 18.97 5.50
C PRO A 70 4.13 17.44 5.60
N GLY A 71 5.33 16.85 5.47
CA GLY A 71 5.56 15.40 5.49
C GLY A 71 4.78 14.58 4.46
N HIS A 72 4.75 15.05 3.23
CA HIS A 72 4.70 14.18 2.06
C HIS A 72 6.03 13.42 1.87
N ALA A 73 6.05 12.50 0.92
CA ALA A 73 7.28 11.86 0.47
C ALA A 73 7.74 12.55 -0.83
N LEU A 74 8.98 13.03 -0.88
CA LEU A 74 9.62 13.53 -2.09
C LEU A 74 10.25 12.36 -2.84
N ILE A 75 9.83 12.14 -4.08
CA ILE A 75 10.47 11.18 -4.99
C ILE A 75 11.61 11.91 -5.68
N GLU A 76 12.84 11.61 -5.29
CA GLU A 76 14.06 12.23 -5.79
C GLU A 76 14.81 11.28 -6.72
N VAL A 77 15.37 11.84 -7.80
CA VAL A 77 16.33 11.13 -8.66
C VAL A 77 17.73 11.61 -8.27
N PRO A 78 18.59 10.76 -7.69
CA PRO A 78 19.97 11.16 -7.41
C PRO A 78 20.70 11.43 -8.73
N ILE A 79 20.99 12.70 -9.01
CA ILE A 79 21.78 13.09 -10.18
C ILE A 79 23.23 12.70 -9.91
N ALA A 80 23.73 11.71 -10.64
CA ALA A 80 25.12 11.28 -10.52
C ALA A 80 26.07 12.43 -10.88
N GLY A 81 26.84 12.92 -9.89
CA GLY A 81 27.80 14.00 -10.04
C GLY A 81 27.45 15.33 -9.36
N ALA A 82 26.30 15.45 -8.71
CA ALA A 82 25.96 16.61 -7.87
C ALA A 82 26.22 16.31 -6.37
N ASP A 83 27.13 17.09 -5.78
CA ASP A 83 27.66 17.05 -4.41
C ASP A 83 28.39 15.75 -3.94
N PRO A 84 29.46 15.90 -3.13
CA PRO A 84 30.26 14.77 -2.65
C PRO A 84 29.69 14.05 -1.41
N GLU A 85 28.69 14.62 -0.74
CA GLU A 85 27.96 13.92 0.34
C GLU A 85 26.70 13.25 -0.22
N PRO A 86 26.59 11.91 -0.17
CA PRO A 86 25.39 11.23 -0.65
C PRO A 86 24.22 11.55 0.26
N LEU A 87 23.24 12.29 -0.27
CA LEU A 87 21.96 12.57 0.40
C LEU A 87 21.36 11.27 0.95
N VAL A 88 21.20 11.23 2.27
CA VAL A 88 20.69 10.05 2.98
C VAL A 88 19.20 9.92 2.68
N ALA A 89 18.87 8.97 1.82
CA ALA A 89 17.49 8.62 1.53
C ALA A 89 16.83 7.96 2.76
N ASP A 90 15.58 8.30 3.02
CA ASP A 90 14.76 7.61 4.01
C ASP A 90 14.22 6.28 3.46
N VAL A 91 14.07 6.18 2.13
CA VAL A 91 13.62 4.99 1.37
C VAL A 91 14.41 4.90 0.06
N ASP A 92 14.86 3.69 -0.31
CA ASP A 92 15.49 3.42 -1.60
C ASP A 92 14.58 2.62 -2.54
N VAL A 93 14.41 3.08 -3.77
CA VAL A 93 13.80 2.32 -4.86
C VAL A 93 14.88 1.99 -5.88
N VAL A 94 15.24 0.70 -5.98
CA VAL A 94 16.33 0.23 -6.85
C VAL A 94 15.73 -0.45 -8.08
N VAL A 95 15.86 0.22 -9.23
CA VAL A 95 15.40 -0.25 -10.53
C VAL A 95 16.53 -0.98 -11.24
N PHE A 96 16.26 -2.20 -11.67
CA PHE A 96 17.15 -3.00 -12.51
C PHE A 96 16.34 -3.63 -13.66
N ALA A 97 17.03 -4.20 -14.64
CA ALA A 97 16.43 -4.90 -15.77
C ALA A 97 17.28 -6.14 -16.07
N GLU A 98 16.63 -7.20 -16.57
CA GLU A 98 17.22 -8.51 -16.92
C GLU A 98 17.79 -9.31 -15.72
N ALA A 99 18.81 -8.76 -15.06
CA ALA A 99 19.53 -9.37 -13.94
C ALA A 99 20.06 -8.33 -12.96
N LEU A 100 20.13 -8.70 -11.67
CA LEU A 100 20.65 -7.85 -10.59
C LEU A 100 22.20 -7.86 -10.61
N LYS A 101 22.81 -6.79 -11.13
CA LYS A 101 24.26 -6.69 -11.33
C LYS A 101 25.01 -6.27 -10.04
N PRO A 102 26.35 -6.39 -9.97
CA PRO A 102 27.13 -6.01 -8.78
C PRO A 102 26.92 -4.56 -8.35
N GLU A 103 26.74 -3.63 -9.28
CA GLU A 103 26.47 -2.22 -8.98
C GLU A 103 25.08 -2.03 -8.35
N ASP A 104 24.08 -2.78 -8.80
CA ASP A 104 22.73 -2.77 -8.23
C ASP A 104 22.76 -3.32 -6.79
N ARG A 105 23.62 -4.31 -6.51
CA ARG A 105 23.84 -4.90 -5.17
C ARG A 105 24.59 -3.96 -4.23
N ALA A 106 25.60 -3.25 -4.72
CA ALA A 106 26.33 -2.25 -3.93
C ALA A 106 25.40 -1.14 -3.38
N VAL A 107 24.36 -0.75 -4.14
CA VAL A 107 23.33 0.19 -3.65
C VAL A 107 22.47 -0.41 -2.53
N LEU A 108 22.15 -1.71 -2.60
CA LEU A 108 21.40 -2.40 -1.54
C LEU A 108 22.20 -2.53 -0.24
N GLU A 109 23.51 -2.78 -0.35
CA GLU A 109 24.43 -2.97 0.77
C GLU A 109 24.83 -1.64 1.44
N ALA A 110 25.02 -0.57 0.66
CA ALA A 110 25.45 0.74 1.16
C ALA A 110 24.40 1.47 2.04
N SER A 111 23.13 1.04 1.98
CA SER A 111 22.03 1.70 2.68
C SER A 111 21.38 0.79 3.72
N ILE A 112 20.90 1.39 4.81
CA ILE A 112 20.04 0.74 5.82
C ILE A 112 18.60 1.29 5.83
N ALA A 113 18.21 2.04 4.79
CA ALA A 113 16.83 2.43 4.57
C ALA A 113 15.96 1.21 4.19
N PRO A 114 14.64 1.25 4.44
CA PRO A 114 13.65 0.43 3.74
C PRO A 114 13.85 0.51 2.23
N LYS A 115 13.71 -0.62 1.53
CA LYS A 115 13.99 -0.71 0.09
C LYS A 115 12.89 -1.41 -0.67
N VAL A 116 12.73 -1.04 -1.93
CA VAL A 116 11.94 -1.76 -2.93
C VAL A 116 12.82 -2.02 -4.15
N LEU A 117 12.87 -3.27 -4.60
CA LEU A 117 13.52 -3.68 -5.84
C LEU A 117 12.48 -3.77 -6.96
N ILE A 118 12.79 -3.16 -8.11
CA ILE A 118 11.91 -3.17 -9.28
C ILE A 118 12.66 -3.81 -10.44
N LEU A 119 12.20 -4.98 -10.88
CA LEU A 119 12.59 -5.57 -12.16
C LEU A 119 11.74 -4.90 -13.25
N ASN A 120 12.26 -3.80 -13.80
CA ASN A 120 11.64 -3.09 -14.90
C ASN A 120 11.86 -3.81 -16.23
N LYS A 121 11.01 -3.53 -17.22
CA LYS A 121 10.92 -4.24 -18.51
C LYS A 121 10.52 -5.71 -18.34
N ALA A 122 9.56 -5.98 -17.46
CA ALA A 122 9.01 -7.31 -17.22
C ALA A 122 8.46 -7.96 -18.51
N ASP A 123 7.97 -7.14 -19.44
CA ASP A 123 7.55 -7.44 -20.81
C ASP A 123 8.65 -8.02 -21.71
N LEU A 124 9.93 -7.76 -21.41
CA LEU A 124 11.09 -8.30 -22.14
C LEU A 124 11.81 -9.42 -21.36
N THR A 125 11.28 -9.86 -20.22
CA THR A 125 11.95 -10.86 -19.39
C THR A 125 11.77 -12.26 -19.96
N ASP A 126 12.84 -12.85 -20.50
CA ASP A 126 12.84 -14.19 -21.11
C ASP A 126 11.67 -14.39 -22.11
N PRO A 127 11.72 -13.74 -23.29
CA PRO A 127 10.65 -13.82 -24.29
C PRO A 127 10.46 -15.24 -24.87
N GLY A 128 11.38 -16.18 -24.60
CA GLY A 128 11.24 -17.60 -24.95
C GLY A 128 10.48 -18.43 -23.89
N ALA A 129 10.15 -17.85 -22.74
CA ALA A 129 9.48 -18.56 -21.65
C ALA A 129 8.10 -19.08 -22.06
N ALA A 130 7.84 -20.37 -21.82
CA ALA A 130 6.59 -21.05 -22.21
C ALA A 130 5.30 -20.47 -21.59
N ARG A 131 5.39 -19.59 -20.59
CA ARG A 131 4.27 -18.88 -19.95
C ARG A 131 4.29 -17.36 -20.18
N GLY A 132 5.06 -16.90 -21.16
CA GLY A 132 5.25 -15.50 -21.50
C GLY A 132 6.11 -14.73 -20.49
N PRO A 133 6.56 -13.52 -20.88
CA PRO A 133 7.63 -12.81 -20.18
C PRO A 133 7.21 -12.31 -18.79
N TRP A 134 5.95 -11.91 -18.61
CA TRP A 134 5.41 -11.53 -17.29
C TRP A 134 5.56 -12.65 -16.25
N THR A 135 5.25 -13.90 -16.61
CA THR A 135 5.38 -15.05 -15.70
C THR A 135 6.85 -15.34 -15.35
N ALA A 136 7.76 -15.13 -16.30
CA ALA A 136 9.19 -15.23 -16.06
C ALA A 136 9.68 -14.11 -15.13
N ALA A 137 9.22 -12.87 -15.31
CA ALA A 137 9.52 -11.73 -14.45
C ALA A 137 9.03 -11.96 -13.01
N VAL A 138 7.80 -12.45 -12.81
CA VAL A 138 7.27 -12.82 -11.48
C VAL A 138 8.15 -13.88 -10.81
N SER A 139 8.53 -14.93 -11.54
CA SER A 139 9.40 -16.01 -11.04
C SER A 139 10.78 -15.47 -10.62
N ARG A 140 11.41 -14.67 -11.49
CA ARG A 140 12.70 -14.01 -11.25
C ARG A 140 12.65 -13.06 -10.05
N CYS A 141 11.54 -12.36 -9.85
CA CYS A 141 11.34 -11.50 -8.68
C CYS A 141 11.24 -12.31 -7.38
N ALA A 142 10.60 -13.49 -7.40
CA ALA A 142 10.55 -14.38 -6.24
C ALA A 142 11.95 -14.92 -5.87
N GLU A 143 12.75 -15.30 -6.86
CA GLU A 143 14.16 -15.70 -6.69
C GLU A 143 14.98 -14.58 -6.02
N TYR A 144 14.97 -13.36 -6.58
CA TYR A 144 15.69 -12.22 -6.00
C TYR A 144 15.15 -11.78 -4.65
N ARG A 145 13.84 -11.92 -4.37
CA ARG A 145 13.27 -11.64 -3.05
C ARG A 145 13.75 -12.65 -2.00
N ALA A 146 13.89 -13.92 -2.35
CA ALA A 146 14.45 -14.94 -1.47
C ALA A 146 15.95 -14.70 -1.21
N GLU A 147 16.71 -14.32 -2.24
CA GLU A 147 18.14 -14.03 -2.16
C GLU A 147 18.44 -12.76 -1.31
N THR A 148 17.83 -11.63 -1.68
CA THR A 148 18.16 -10.32 -1.10
C THR A 148 17.37 -9.98 0.17
N ARG A 149 16.25 -10.70 0.43
CA ARG A 149 15.26 -10.40 1.48
C ARG A 149 14.60 -9.01 1.37
N VAL A 150 14.75 -8.35 0.22
CA VAL A 150 14.08 -7.08 -0.11
C VAL A 150 12.81 -7.39 -0.94
N PRO A 151 11.70 -6.63 -0.77
CA PRO A 151 10.55 -6.74 -1.66
C PRO A 151 10.95 -6.46 -3.11
N THR A 152 10.91 -7.49 -3.96
CA THR A 152 11.21 -7.42 -5.39
C THR A 152 9.94 -7.62 -6.20
N LEU A 153 9.67 -6.74 -7.15
CA LEU A 153 8.45 -6.72 -7.96
C LEU A 153 8.74 -6.49 -9.45
N PRO A 154 7.99 -7.15 -10.37
CA PRO A 154 8.08 -6.86 -11.80
C PRO A 154 7.32 -5.58 -12.13
N LEU A 155 7.81 -4.84 -13.13
CA LEU A 155 7.16 -3.65 -13.67
C LEU A 155 7.39 -3.54 -15.17
N SER A 156 6.33 -3.18 -15.91
CA SER A 156 6.44 -2.70 -17.28
C SER A 156 6.08 -1.22 -17.33
N ALA A 157 7.06 -0.36 -17.05
CA ALA A 157 6.81 1.05 -16.69
C ALA A 157 6.25 1.95 -17.81
N HIS A 158 6.20 1.49 -19.06
CA HIS A 158 5.54 2.22 -20.16
C HIS A 158 4.02 1.97 -20.20
N VAL A 159 3.58 0.78 -19.81
CA VAL A 159 2.18 0.32 -19.87
C VAL A 159 1.17 1.13 -19.04
N PRO A 160 1.49 1.64 -17.83
CA PRO A 160 0.53 2.43 -17.05
C PRO A 160 0.43 3.89 -17.53
N LEU A 161 1.20 4.28 -18.57
CA LEU A 161 1.16 5.60 -19.19
C LEU A 161 0.22 5.67 -20.40
N VAL A 162 -0.31 4.53 -20.85
CA VAL A 162 -1.09 4.40 -22.09
C VAL A 162 -2.40 5.19 -22.02
N SER A 163 -2.63 6.07 -22.99
CA SER A 163 -3.91 6.74 -23.19
C SER A 163 -4.65 6.12 -24.38
N LEU A 164 -5.73 5.38 -24.12
CA LEU A 164 -6.57 4.78 -25.16
C LEU A 164 -7.82 5.63 -25.41
N ASP A 165 -8.08 5.93 -26.69
CA ASP A 165 -9.38 6.39 -27.17
C ASP A 165 -10.13 5.31 -27.94
N ASP A 166 -11.42 5.54 -28.20
CA ASP A 166 -12.27 4.58 -28.89
C ASP A 166 -11.76 4.27 -30.31
N GLY A 167 -11.12 5.23 -30.99
CA GLY A 167 -10.55 5.01 -32.33
C GLY A 167 -9.38 4.02 -32.33
N MET A 168 -8.54 4.05 -31.29
CA MET A 168 -7.51 3.04 -31.06
C MET A 168 -8.12 1.68 -30.71
N VAL A 169 -9.20 1.64 -29.91
CA VAL A 169 -9.90 0.39 -29.58
C VAL A 169 -10.52 -0.27 -30.82
N GLU A 170 -11.20 0.49 -31.68
CA GLU A 170 -11.74 -0.06 -32.93
C GLU A 170 -10.62 -0.54 -33.88
N ALA A 171 -9.48 0.17 -33.94
CA ALA A 171 -8.32 -0.29 -34.68
C ALA A 171 -7.74 -1.61 -34.13
N LEU A 172 -7.70 -1.78 -32.81
CA LEU A 172 -7.28 -3.03 -32.17
C LEU A 172 -8.29 -4.17 -32.40
N LYS A 173 -9.59 -3.88 -32.47
CA LYS A 173 -10.63 -4.86 -32.85
C LYS A 173 -10.46 -5.32 -34.30
N LEU A 174 -10.17 -4.42 -35.24
CA LEU A 174 -9.81 -4.80 -36.61
C LEU A 174 -8.59 -5.74 -36.65
N MET A 175 -7.59 -5.52 -35.78
CA MET A 175 -6.43 -6.42 -35.64
C MET A 175 -6.75 -7.77 -34.94
N VAL A 176 -7.88 -7.88 -34.25
CA VAL A 176 -8.38 -9.17 -33.74
C VAL A 176 -8.93 -10.01 -34.90
N GLU A 177 -9.68 -9.40 -35.81
CA GLU A 177 -10.31 -10.03 -36.97
C GLU A 177 -9.29 -10.35 -38.08
N ASN A 178 -8.49 -9.35 -38.48
CA ASN A 178 -7.44 -9.42 -39.48
C ASN A 178 -6.08 -9.16 -38.80
N PRO A 179 -5.29 -10.18 -38.42
CA PRO A 179 -4.03 -9.93 -37.71
C PRO A 179 -2.97 -9.20 -38.55
N ALA A 180 -2.40 -8.13 -38.01
CA ALA A 180 -1.22 -7.46 -38.55
C ALA A 180 0.08 -8.26 -38.29
N ASP A 181 1.14 -7.97 -39.07
CA ASP A 181 2.47 -8.52 -38.81
C ASP A 181 3.11 -7.79 -37.62
N THR A 182 3.25 -8.48 -36.48
CA THR A 182 3.88 -7.94 -35.27
C THR A 182 5.28 -8.51 -35.02
N SER A 183 5.96 -9.04 -36.05
CA SER A 183 7.31 -9.62 -35.92
C SER A 183 8.39 -8.58 -35.58
N SER A 184 8.17 -7.32 -35.94
CA SER A 184 8.98 -6.16 -35.57
C SER A 184 8.16 -4.87 -35.66
N VAL A 185 8.70 -3.78 -35.11
CA VAL A 185 8.10 -2.44 -35.19
C VAL A 185 7.94 -2.01 -36.66
N ASP A 186 8.99 -2.18 -37.47
CA ASP A 186 8.98 -1.81 -38.89
C ASP A 186 8.02 -2.68 -39.71
N ALA A 187 7.94 -3.99 -39.44
CA ALA A 187 6.98 -4.88 -40.09
C ALA A 187 5.52 -4.44 -39.81
N PHE A 188 5.22 -4.09 -38.56
CA PHE A 188 3.88 -3.61 -38.18
C PHE A 188 3.52 -2.28 -38.84
N VAL A 189 4.46 -1.33 -38.92
CA VAL A 189 4.24 -0.05 -39.62
C VAL A 189 4.06 -0.26 -41.12
N THR A 190 4.84 -1.15 -41.75
CA THR A 190 4.90 -1.29 -43.22
C THR A 190 3.94 -2.33 -43.82
N CYS A 191 3.36 -3.24 -43.02
CA CYS A 191 2.46 -4.28 -43.53
C CYS A 191 1.22 -3.72 -44.26
N THR A 192 0.66 -4.50 -45.19
CA THR A 192 -0.63 -4.18 -45.80
C THR A 192 -1.74 -4.60 -44.84
N HIS A 193 -2.57 -3.65 -44.40
CA HIS A 193 -3.58 -3.87 -43.35
C HIS A 193 -4.61 -2.74 -43.36
N ASP A 194 -5.86 -3.04 -42.99
CA ASP A 194 -7.02 -2.14 -43.10
C ASP A 194 -6.91 -0.89 -42.19
N VAL A 195 -6.36 -1.07 -40.98
CA VAL A 195 -6.02 0.06 -40.08
C VAL A 195 -4.93 0.93 -40.73
N PRO A 196 -5.16 2.25 -40.94
CA PRO A 196 -4.21 3.13 -41.61
C PRO A 196 -2.84 3.22 -40.94
N VAL A 197 -1.78 3.45 -41.74
CA VAL A 197 -0.37 3.57 -41.26
C VAL A 197 -0.24 4.55 -40.10
N ALA A 198 -0.85 5.73 -40.18
CA ALA A 198 -0.79 6.74 -39.13
C ALA A 198 -1.43 6.26 -37.80
N MET A 199 -2.49 5.46 -37.86
CA MET A 199 -3.11 4.85 -36.68
C MET A 199 -2.23 3.71 -36.12
N ARG A 200 -1.58 2.91 -36.98
CA ARG A 200 -0.60 1.90 -36.53
C ARG A 200 0.61 2.54 -35.85
N GLN A 201 1.14 3.64 -36.39
CA GLN A 201 2.21 4.42 -35.77
C GLN A 201 1.79 5.00 -34.41
N ARG A 202 0.56 5.53 -34.31
CA ARG A 202 0.01 6.01 -33.03
C ARG A 202 -0.16 4.88 -32.01
N ILE A 203 -0.70 3.73 -32.42
CA ILE A 203 -0.81 2.54 -31.56
C ILE A 203 0.57 2.13 -31.04
N LEU A 204 1.60 2.05 -31.88
CA LEU A 204 2.96 1.75 -31.42
C LEU A 204 3.52 2.81 -30.46
N HIS A 205 3.25 4.09 -30.70
CA HIS A 205 3.75 5.17 -29.84
C HIS A 205 3.14 5.12 -28.43
N GLU A 206 1.84 4.84 -28.33
CA GLU A 206 1.12 4.80 -27.07
C GLU A 206 1.27 3.46 -26.33
N LEU A 207 1.20 2.33 -27.05
CA LEU A 207 1.19 0.98 -26.48
C LEU A 207 2.51 0.23 -26.54
N ASP A 208 3.32 0.40 -27.60
CA ASP A 208 4.35 -0.57 -28.01
C ASP A 208 3.78 -1.98 -28.33
N LEU A 209 4.61 -2.89 -28.85
CA LEU A 209 4.19 -4.21 -29.35
C LEU A 209 3.63 -5.14 -28.28
N TYR A 210 4.22 -5.15 -27.07
CA TYR A 210 3.81 -6.10 -26.02
C TYR A 210 2.43 -5.75 -25.42
N PRO A 211 2.16 -4.52 -24.96
CA PRO A 211 0.83 -4.11 -24.50
C PRO A 211 -0.24 -4.16 -25.59
N MET A 212 0.11 -3.87 -26.85
CA MET A 212 -0.78 -4.11 -27.99
C MET A 212 -1.15 -5.59 -28.11
N GLY A 213 -0.19 -6.51 -27.98
CA GLY A 213 -0.44 -7.95 -27.95
C GLY A 213 -1.35 -8.38 -26.81
N CYS A 214 -1.14 -7.82 -25.61
CA CYS A 214 -2.04 -8.02 -24.46
C CYS A 214 -3.46 -7.49 -24.74
N ALA A 215 -3.59 -6.33 -25.38
CA ALA A 215 -4.86 -5.71 -25.71
C ALA A 215 -5.66 -6.52 -26.74
N ILE A 216 -5.01 -6.97 -27.82
CA ILE A 216 -5.59 -7.87 -28.82
C ILE A 216 -5.99 -9.20 -28.16
N GLY A 217 -5.17 -9.72 -27.23
CA GLY A 217 -5.49 -10.90 -26.43
C GLY A 217 -6.73 -10.72 -25.54
N ALA A 218 -6.89 -9.56 -24.90
CA ALA A 218 -8.06 -9.23 -24.09
C ALA A 218 -9.33 -9.09 -24.95
N LEU A 219 -9.26 -8.37 -26.07
CA LEU A 219 -10.38 -8.18 -27.00
C LEU A 219 -10.83 -9.50 -27.65
N ARG A 220 -9.92 -10.46 -27.87
CA ARG A 220 -10.29 -11.83 -28.30
C ARG A 220 -11.15 -12.59 -27.29
N GLN A 221 -10.98 -12.32 -25.99
CA GLN A 221 -11.76 -12.96 -24.93
C GLN A 221 -13.04 -12.17 -24.59
N VAL A 222 -12.98 -10.84 -24.68
CA VAL A 222 -14.09 -9.92 -24.39
C VAL A 222 -14.19 -8.86 -25.50
N PRO A 223 -14.85 -9.17 -26.63
CA PRO A 223 -14.92 -8.25 -27.79
C PRO A 223 -15.64 -6.91 -27.49
N SER A 224 -16.46 -6.87 -26.44
CA SER A 224 -17.18 -5.68 -25.99
C SER A 224 -16.37 -4.76 -25.06
N LEU A 225 -15.08 -5.03 -24.82
CA LEU A 225 -14.25 -4.20 -23.95
C LEU A 225 -14.03 -2.81 -24.57
N ALA A 226 -14.41 -1.76 -23.84
CA ALA A 226 -14.22 -0.36 -24.22
C ALA A 226 -12.89 0.20 -23.67
N ALA A 227 -12.47 1.38 -24.13
CA ALA A 227 -11.18 1.98 -23.78
C ALA A 227 -10.89 2.02 -22.26
N PRO A 228 -11.81 2.43 -21.36
CA PRO A 228 -11.54 2.45 -19.92
C PRO A 228 -11.26 1.06 -19.32
N GLY A 229 -11.97 0.03 -19.80
CA GLY A 229 -11.77 -1.35 -19.36
C GLY A 229 -10.44 -1.92 -19.83
N LEU A 230 -10.02 -1.55 -21.04
CA LEU A 230 -8.74 -1.95 -21.60
C LEU A 230 -7.57 -1.23 -20.91
N THR A 231 -7.69 0.07 -20.63
CA THR A 231 -6.71 0.83 -19.83
C THR A 231 -6.57 0.25 -18.41
N SER A 232 -7.66 -0.15 -17.77
CA SER A 232 -7.61 -0.83 -16.46
C SER A 232 -6.84 -2.15 -16.54
N LEU A 233 -7.14 -2.99 -17.54
CA LEU A 233 -6.45 -4.27 -17.74
C LEU A 233 -4.95 -4.09 -18.02
N LEU A 234 -4.57 -3.08 -18.81
CA LEU A 234 -3.17 -2.78 -19.09
C LEU A 234 -2.45 -2.26 -17.83
N ARG A 235 -3.13 -1.45 -17.02
CA ARG A 235 -2.63 -1.03 -15.70
C ARG A 235 -2.36 -2.23 -14.79
N ASP A 236 -3.31 -3.16 -14.69
CA ASP A 236 -3.15 -4.39 -13.91
C ASP A 236 -1.94 -5.22 -14.40
N LEU A 237 -1.83 -5.41 -15.72
CA LEU A 237 -0.72 -6.13 -16.36
C LEU A 237 0.64 -5.42 -16.23
N SER A 238 0.68 -4.12 -15.94
CA SER A 238 1.93 -3.41 -15.73
C SER A 238 2.61 -3.74 -14.40
N GLY A 239 1.82 -4.15 -13.38
CA GLY A 239 2.27 -4.30 -12.00
C GLY A 239 2.41 -3.00 -11.19
N ILE A 240 2.06 -1.84 -11.75
CA ILE A 240 2.29 -0.53 -11.11
C ILE A 240 1.66 -0.43 -9.72
N ASP A 241 0.44 -0.95 -9.52
CA ASP A 241 -0.26 -0.82 -8.24
C ASP A 241 0.38 -1.68 -7.13
N ALA A 242 0.97 -2.83 -7.48
CA ALA A 242 1.76 -3.64 -6.55
C ALA A 242 3.06 -2.91 -6.16
N VAL A 243 3.73 -2.27 -7.12
CA VAL A 243 4.93 -1.44 -6.89
C VAL A 243 4.60 -0.23 -6.00
N VAL A 244 3.50 0.48 -6.30
CA VAL A 244 2.98 1.60 -5.50
C VAL A 244 2.66 1.15 -4.07
N SER A 245 2.06 -0.03 -3.89
CA SER A 245 1.79 -0.58 -2.56
C SER A 245 3.08 -0.84 -1.77
N ALA A 246 4.09 -1.46 -2.39
CA ALA A 246 5.37 -1.72 -1.72
C ALA A 246 6.16 -0.43 -1.41
N ILE A 247 6.07 0.60 -2.27
CA ILE A 247 6.66 1.91 -1.99
C ILE A 247 5.93 2.59 -0.82
N ARG A 248 4.60 2.49 -0.74
CA ARG A 248 3.82 2.99 0.41
C ARG A 248 4.17 2.26 1.72
N GLU A 249 4.40 0.94 1.67
CA GLU A 249 4.95 0.17 2.79
C GLU A 249 6.31 0.73 3.24
N ALA A 250 7.25 0.87 2.31
CA ALA A 250 8.59 1.39 2.61
C ALA A 250 8.56 2.83 3.15
N ILE A 251 7.67 3.69 2.65
CA ILE A 251 7.42 5.05 3.17
C ILE A 251 6.91 5.01 4.61
N ALA A 252 5.96 4.13 4.95
CA ALA A 252 5.45 3.99 6.32
C ALA A 252 6.56 3.50 7.28
N GLN A 253 7.39 2.54 6.84
CA GLN A 253 8.57 2.12 7.59
C GLN A 253 9.61 3.24 7.74
N GLY A 254 9.78 4.10 6.73
CA GLY A 254 10.63 5.29 6.76
C GLY A 254 10.20 6.29 7.82
N TRP A 255 8.90 6.64 7.88
CA TRP A 255 8.34 7.49 8.92
C TRP A 255 8.51 6.90 10.34
N TYR A 256 8.25 5.60 10.51
CA TYR A 256 8.49 4.92 11.80
C TYR A 256 9.99 4.96 12.20
N ARG A 257 10.90 4.69 11.25
CA ARG A 257 12.35 4.78 11.47
C ARG A 257 12.77 6.19 11.86
N ARG A 258 12.27 7.23 11.18
CA ARG A 258 12.56 8.63 11.48
C ARG A 258 12.10 9.01 12.90
N MET A 259 10.90 8.61 13.31
CA MET A 259 10.40 8.81 14.67
C MET A 259 11.34 8.18 15.71
N ARG A 260 11.83 6.96 15.47
CA ARG A 260 12.80 6.30 16.36
C ARG A 260 14.14 7.02 16.43
N VAL A 261 14.64 7.54 15.29
CA VAL A 261 15.88 8.34 15.24
C VAL A 261 15.72 9.61 16.07
N VAL A 262 14.62 10.35 15.90
CA VAL A 262 14.28 11.54 16.69
C VAL A 262 14.25 11.23 18.19
N LEU A 263 13.55 10.16 18.61
CA LEU A 263 13.52 9.74 20.01
C LEU A 263 14.90 9.33 20.55
N ALA A 264 15.75 8.72 19.72
CA ALA A 264 17.13 8.38 20.09
C ALA A 264 18.02 9.64 20.22
N GLU A 265 17.87 10.63 19.32
CA GLU A 265 18.57 11.91 19.38
C GLU A 265 18.17 12.72 20.61
N LEU A 266 16.87 12.79 20.94
CA LEU A 266 16.39 13.44 22.17
C LEU A 266 16.97 12.77 23.41
N ARG A 267 16.95 11.42 23.51
CA ARG A 267 17.60 10.70 24.62
C ARG A 267 19.09 11.02 24.72
N LYS A 268 19.82 11.07 23.59
CA LYS A 268 21.25 11.47 23.57
C LYS A 268 21.44 12.91 24.07
N ILE A 269 20.58 13.86 23.68
CA ILE A 269 20.61 15.24 24.19
C ILE A 269 20.37 15.26 25.71
N GLY A 270 19.39 14.51 26.22
CA GLY A 270 19.12 14.41 27.65
C GLY A 270 20.27 13.83 28.47
N VAL A 271 20.96 12.79 27.96
CA VAL A 271 22.13 12.19 28.63
C VAL A 271 23.36 13.10 28.57
N THR A 272 23.54 13.88 27.50
CA THR A 272 24.76 14.67 27.24
C THR A 272 24.62 16.17 27.51
N GLY A 273 23.48 16.62 28.05
CA GLY A 273 23.11 18.03 28.01
C GLY A 273 22.14 18.47 29.10
N VAL A 274 21.52 19.61 28.84
CA VAL A 274 20.62 20.28 29.79
C VAL A 274 19.20 19.71 29.65
N LEU A 275 18.47 19.68 30.76
CA LEU A 275 17.08 19.18 30.87
C LEU A 275 16.88 17.65 30.76
N PRO A 276 17.71 16.81 31.44
CA PRO A 276 17.56 15.35 31.43
C PRO A 276 16.16 14.91 31.89
N MET A 277 15.63 15.51 32.96
CA MET A 277 14.32 15.15 33.52
C MET A 277 13.16 15.53 32.60
N GLN A 278 13.21 16.69 31.94
CA GLN A 278 12.15 17.13 31.02
C GLN A 278 12.14 16.27 29.75
N ILE A 279 13.32 15.92 29.24
CA ILE A 279 13.46 15.04 28.08
C ILE A 279 13.01 13.61 28.42
N ASP A 280 13.41 13.05 29.57
CA ASP A 280 12.97 11.72 29.98
C ASP A 280 11.46 11.68 30.23
N SER A 281 10.92 12.67 30.96
CA SER A 281 9.47 12.84 31.19
C SER A 281 8.69 12.96 29.87
N PHE A 282 9.20 13.72 28.89
CA PHE A 282 8.59 13.81 27.57
C PHE A 282 8.64 12.46 26.82
N VAL A 283 9.80 11.83 26.72
CA VAL A 283 10.01 10.59 25.95
C VAL A 283 9.24 9.41 26.56
N ASN A 284 9.03 9.40 27.88
CA ASN A 284 8.24 8.39 28.60
C ASN A 284 6.77 8.80 28.84
N SER A 285 6.36 9.98 28.36
CA SER A 285 4.97 10.43 28.46
C SER A 285 4.03 9.54 27.66
N ASP A 286 2.81 9.36 28.16
CA ASP A 286 1.80 8.56 27.48
C ASP A 286 1.52 9.06 26.05
N ASP A 287 1.53 10.37 25.82
CA ASP A 287 1.24 10.96 24.50
C ASP A 287 2.32 10.61 23.48
N VAL A 288 3.61 10.65 23.85
CA VAL A 288 4.72 10.20 23.00
C VAL A 288 4.67 8.69 22.79
N VAL A 289 4.35 7.91 23.83
CA VAL A 289 4.25 6.45 23.74
C VAL A 289 3.08 6.00 22.86
N VAL A 290 1.92 6.65 22.95
CA VAL A 290 0.76 6.40 22.08
C VAL A 290 1.02 6.88 20.65
N ALA A 291 1.75 8.00 20.46
CA ALA A 291 2.17 8.44 19.13
C ALA A 291 3.14 7.45 18.47
N ALA A 292 4.15 6.97 19.21
CA ALA A 292 5.09 5.95 18.75
C ALA A 292 4.39 4.64 18.39
N MET A 293 3.41 4.20 19.20
CA MET A 293 2.52 3.10 18.84
C MET A 293 1.80 3.37 17.53
N ARG A 294 1.18 4.54 17.33
CA ARG A 294 0.46 4.84 16.08
C ARG A 294 1.39 4.78 14.87
N CYS A 295 2.61 5.32 14.94
CA CYS A 295 3.62 5.16 13.89
C CYS A 295 3.95 3.69 13.61
N ALA A 296 4.05 2.87 14.66
CA ALA A 296 4.30 1.44 14.54
C ALA A 296 3.10 0.71 13.89
N VAL A 297 1.87 1.01 14.32
CA VAL A 297 0.63 0.48 13.74
C VAL A 297 0.54 0.81 12.25
N ASP A 298 0.79 2.07 11.85
CA ASP A 298 0.79 2.46 10.43
C ASP A 298 1.79 1.62 9.62
N ALA A 299 3.00 1.42 10.14
CA ALA A 299 4.04 0.62 9.48
C ALA A 299 3.71 -0.88 9.42
N ALA A 300 3.09 -1.45 10.46
CA ALA A 300 2.61 -2.84 10.44
C ALA A 300 1.45 -3.03 9.45
N THR A 301 0.46 -2.13 9.46
CA THR A 301 -0.68 -2.18 8.56
C THR A 301 -0.25 -2.02 7.10
N ALA A 302 0.71 -1.12 6.81
CA ALA A 302 1.26 -0.96 5.47
C ALA A 302 2.06 -2.20 5.02
N ALA A 303 2.69 -2.94 5.94
CA ALA A 303 3.32 -4.24 5.68
C ALA A 303 2.32 -5.42 5.64
N GLY A 304 1.01 -5.16 5.61
CA GLY A 304 -0.04 -6.18 5.57
C GLY A 304 -0.22 -6.97 6.87
N ILE A 305 0.39 -6.55 7.97
CA ILE A 305 0.26 -7.20 9.28
C ILE A 305 -0.99 -6.65 9.99
N PRO A 306 -2.04 -7.45 10.22
CA PRO A 306 -3.29 -6.97 10.79
C PRO A 306 -3.13 -6.61 12.27
N VAL A 307 -3.35 -5.32 12.56
CA VAL A 307 -3.44 -4.75 13.91
C VAL A 307 -4.91 -4.61 14.28
N ASP A 308 -5.29 -5.09 15.46
CA ASP A 308 -6.60 -4.77 16.03
C ASP A 308 -6.63 -3.30 16.50
N LEU A 309 -7.61 -2.54 16.00
CA LEU A 309 -7.77 -1.11 16.29
C LEU A 309 -8.89 -0.82 17.30
N SER A 310 -9.44 -1.84 17.97
CA SER A 310 -10.44 -1.64 19.02
C SER A 310 -9.94 -0.71 20.14
N ASP A 311 -10.86 0.13 20.60
CA ASP A 311 -10.73 1.05 21.74
C ASP A 311 -11.38 0.49 23.02
N HIS A 312 -11.81 -0.78 23.02
CA HIS A 312 -12.31 -1.43 24.23
C HIS A 312 -11.14 -1.73 25.22
N PRO A 313 -11.32 -1.56 26.54
CA PRO A 313 -10.23 -1.67 27.50
C PRO A 313 -9.51 -3.03 27.46
N GLU A 314 -10.25 -4.14 27.42
CA GLU A 314 -9.67 -5.49 27.37
C GLU A 314 -8.88 -5.78 26.09
N ASP A 315 -9.30 -5.18 24.96
CA ASP A 315 -8.66 -5.40 23.67
C ASP A 315 -7.28 -4.73 23.64
N HIS A 316 -7.09 -3.65 24.40
CA HIS A 316 -5.78 -3.05 24.63
C HIS A 316 -4.82 -4.01 25.35
N ARG A 317 -5.30 -4.76 26.36
CA ARG A 317 -4.49 -5.76 27.07
C ARG A 317 -4.15 -6.94 26.15
N TYR A 318 -5.14 -7.48 25.43
CA TYR A 318 -4.93 -8.57 24.48
C TYR A 318 -3.96 -8.18 23.35
N ARG A 319 -4.10 -6.96 22.80
CA ARG A 319 -3.17 -6.41 21.81
C ARG A 319 -1.76 -6.28 22.38
N ALA A 320 -1.60 -5.84 23.62
CA ALA A 320 -0.28 -5.77 24.26
C ALA A 320 0.41 -7.13 24.34
N GLU A 321 -0.27 -8.16 24.85
CA GLU A 321 0.29 -9.52 24.93
C GLU A 321 0.64 -10.09 23.55
N ARG A 322 -0.25 -9.94 22.56
CA ARG A 322 -0.04 -10.44 21.20
C ARG A 322 1.21 -9.80 20.56
N TRP A 323 1.37 -8.48 20.70
CA TRP A 323 2.50 -7.77 20.12
C TRP A 323 3.80 -7.92 20.90
N GLN A 324 3.75 -8.21 22.20
CA GLN A 324 4.91 -8.66 22.96
C GLN A 324 5.41 -10.03 22.44
N ARG A 325 4.53 -11.04 22.33
CA ARG A 325 4.89 -12.36 21.78
C ARG A 325 5.42 -12.27 20.35
N PHE A 326 4.89 -11.35 19.54
CA PHE A 326 5.41 -11.06 18.20
C PHE A 326 6.84 -10.48 18.24
N ALA A 327 7.10 -9.52 19.14
CA ALA A 327 8.41 -8.90 19.29
C ALA A 327 9.49 -9.85 19.85
N GLU A 328 9.09 -10.81 20.67
CA GLU A 328 9.94 -11.90 21.19
C GLU A 328 10.13 -13.06 20.18
N GLY A 329 9.38 -13.05 19.08
CA GLY A 329 9.43 -14.08 18.03
C GLY A 329 10.63 -13.95 17.07
N PRO A 330 10.73 -14.83 16.05
CA PRO A 330 11.82 -14.86 15.08
C PRO A 330 11.69 -13.76 14.01
N VAL A 331 11.59 -12.50 14.46
CA VAL A 331 11.46 -11.31 13.61
C VAL A 331 12.75 -10.49 13.62
N ASN A 332 12.96 -9.64 12.61
CA ASN A 332 14.11 -8.74 12.59
C ASN A 332 13.96 -7.60 13.62
N SER A 333 15.05 -6.88 13.90
CA SER A 333 15.09 -5.81 14.91
C SER A 333 14.16 -4.61 14.63
N THR A 334 13.75 -4.40 13.38
CA THR A 334 12.74 -3.40 13.03
C THR A 334 11.35 -3.86 13.47
N TYR A 335 10.95 -5.08 13.11
CA TYR A 335 9.67 -5.66 13.51
C TYR A 335 9.58 -5.92 15.03
N ALA A 336 10.68 -6.32 15.69
CA ALA A 336 10.74 -6.46 17.14
C ALA A 336 10.50 -5.11 17.86
N ALA A 337 11.12 -4.03 17.40
CA ALA A 337 10.89 -2.70 17.95
C ALA A 337 9.46 -2.21 17.69
N LEU A 338 8.93 -2.49 16.49
CA LEU A 338 7.57 -2.15 16.10
C LEU A 338 6.55 -2.83 17.04
N GLY A 339 6.69 -4.13 17.29
CA GLY A 339 5.86 -4.83 18.28
C GLY A 339 6.04 -4.35 19.71
N THR A 340 7.26 -3.97 20.10
CA THR A 340 7.55 -3.37 21.41
C THR A 340 6.82 -2.04 21.60
N ASP A 341 6.81 -1.16 20.60
CA ASP A 341 6.12 0.13 20.68
C ASP A 341 4.58 -0.06 20.65
N ILE A 342 4.06 -1.03 19.87
CA ILE A 342 2.63 -1.37 19.91
C ILE A 342 2.21 -1.92 21.28
N ALA A 343 2.99 -2.83 21.86
CA ALA A 343 2.71 -3.38 23.17
C ALA A 343 2.75 -2.28 24.25
N ARG A 344 3.79 -1.44 24.25
CA ARG A 344 3.94 -0.32 25.20
C ARG A 344 2.79 0.67 25.11
N GLY A 345 2.38 1.09 23.90
CA GLY A 345 1.25 2.00 23.72
C GLY A 345 -0.08 1.40 24.13
N SER A 346 -0.29 0.11 23.84
CA SER A 346 -1.51 -0.59 24.23
C SER A 346 -1.64 -0.69 25.76
N LEU A 347 -0.54 -0.94 26.49
CA LEU A 347 -0.54 -0.90 27.96
C LEU A 347 -0.82 0.50 28.54
N ARG A 348 -0.41 1.58 27.87
CA ARG A 348 -0.77 2.95 28.31
C ARG A 348 -2.26 3.23 28.12
N LEU A 349 -2.85 2.79 27.00
CA LEU A 349 -4.28 2.94 26.78
C LEU A 349 -5.11 2.07 27.74
N TRP A 350 -4.69 0.83 28.00
CA TRP A 350 -5.33 -0.05 28.99
C TRP A 350 -5.36 0.59 30.39
N ARG A 351 -4.24 1.17 30.85
CA ARG A 351 -4.18 1.90 32.13
C ARG A 351 -5.17 3.06 32.16
N ARG A 352 -5.11 3.95 31.16
CA ARG A 352 -6.00 5.12 31.05
C ARG A 352 -7.48 4.74 31.07
N ALA A 353 -7.83 3.59 30.49
CA ALA A 353 -9.19 3.07 30.50
C ALA A 353 -9.60 2.52 31.88
N GLY A 354 -8.69 1.84 32.60
CA GLY A 354 -8.89 1.45 34.00
C GLY A 354 -9.13 2.65 34.91
N ASP A 355 -8.27 3.67 34.83
CA ASP A 355 -8.38 4.92 35.60
C ASP A 355 -9.75 5.61 35.38
N ALA A 356 -10.28 5.57 34.14
CA ALA A 356 -11.60 6.10 33.81
C ALA A 356 -12.76 5.28 34.39
N HIS A 357 -12.61 3.95 34.51
CA HIS A 357 -13.61 3.07 35.12
C HIS A 357 -13.60 3.12 36.67
N GLU A 358 -12.50 3.55 37.31
CA GLU A 358 -12.42 3.75 38.76
C GLU A 358 -12.95 5.12 39.24
N HIS A 359 -13.31 6.05 38.34
CA HIS A 359 -13.87 7.37 38.68
C HIS A 359 -15.32 7.67 38.16
N PRO A 360 -16.32 6.76 38.29
CA PRO A 360 -17.71 7.03 37.90
C PRO A 360 -18.59 7.65 39.03
N GLY A 361 -18.02 8.10 40.14
CA GLY A 361 -18.80 8.55 41.32
C GLY A 361 -18.17 9.71 42.08
N GLY A 362 -18.45 10.96 41.66
CA GLY A 362 -17.77 12.13 42.23
C GLY A 362 -18.47 13.50 42.15
N GLN A 363 -19.72 13.61 41.68
CA GLN A 363 -20.57 14.80 41.88
C GLN A 363 -22.02 14.60 41.42
N THR A 364 -22.87 14.07 42.30
CA THR A 364 -24.32 14.35 42.29
C THR A 364 -24.66 15.12 43.56
N GLY A 365 -25.25 16.30 43.39
CA GLY A 365 -25.32 17.30 44.46
C GLY A 365 -26.22 16.90 45.62
N ARG A 366 -25.78 17.20 46.85
CA ARG A 366 -26.68 17.33 48.01
C ARG A 366 -27.49 18.62 47.87
N SER A 367 -28.69 18.52 47.31
CA SER A 367 -29.71 19.56 47.39
C SER A 367 -30.35 19.60 48.78
N ALA A 368 -29.77 20.39 49.70
CA ALA A 368 -30.44 20.77 50.94
C ALA A 368 -31.35 21.98 50.67
N GLY A 369 -32.67 21.78 50.69
CA GLY A 369 -33.66 22.83 50.42
C GLY A 369 -34.29 23.41 51.68
N ALA A 370 -34.07 24.70 51.94
CA ALA A 370 -34.91 25.66 52.69
C ALA A 370 -34.13 26.99 52.77
N GLY A 371 -34.67 28.19 52.62
CA GLY A 371 -36.05 28.64 52.38
C GLY A 371 -36.24 30.05 52.97
N ARG A 372 -37.00 30.93 52.30
CA ARG A 372 -37.15 32.40 52.55
C ARG A 372 -35.94 33.24 52.06
N GLY A 373 -36.08 34.39 51.38
CA GLY A 373 -37.26 35.02 50.77
C GLY A 373 -37.30 36.54 50.96
N SER A 374 -37.08 37.32 49.89
CA SER A 374 -37.42 38.75 49.83
C SER A 374 -37.49 39.27 48.38
N ARG A 375 -38.24 40.36 48.17
CA ARG A 375 -38.68 40.89 46.86
C ARG A 375 -37.69 41.92 46.28
N ALA A 376 -37.52 41.94 44.96
CA ALA A 376 -37.44 43.19 44.16
C ALA A 376 -37.65 42.92 42.65
N ARG A 377 -38.32 43.86 41.97
CA ARG A 377 -38.58 44.00 40.52
C ARG A 377 -38.88 45.50 40.27
N PRO A 378 -38.86 46.04 39.03
CA PRO A 378 -37.93 45.78 37.90
C PRO A 378 -37.53 47.07 37.13
N ALA A 379 -36.54 46.99 36.24
CA ALA A 379 -36.36 47.86 35.05
C ALA A 379 -35.32 47.19 34.11
N GLY A 380 -35.39 47.26 32.78
CA GLY A 380 -36.41 47.84 31.89
C GLY A 380 -36.17 47.45 30.41
N CYS A 381 -37.19 47.66 29.58
CA CYS A 381 -37.36 47.58 28.12
C CYS A 381 -36.19 47.22 27.15
N GLY A 382 -36.55 46.45 26.11
CA GLY A 382 -35.80 46.32 24.84
C GLY A 382 -36.42 45.32 23.84
N ALA A 383 -37.43 45.72 23.05
CA ALA A 383 -37.94 44.95 21.89
C ALA A 383 -36.99 45.12 20.67
N THR A 384 -36.91 44.25 19.65
CA THR A 384 -37.90 43.70 18.67
C THR A 384 -37.21 42.57 17.85
N GLY A 385 -37.82 41.66 17.06
CA GLY A 385 -39.21 41.31 16.71
C GLY A 385 -39.26 40.30 15.53
N ARG A 386 -40.39 39.56 15.38
CA ARG A 386 -41.03 38.83 14.22
C ARG A 386 -40.23 38.62 12.89
N ARG A 387 -40.35 37.52 12.11
CA ARG A 387 -41.48 36.63 11.70
C ARG A 387 -40.94 35.20 11.40
N ASP A 388 -41.63 34.10 11.69
CA ASP A 388 -42.77 33.45 10.99
C ASP A 388 -42.55 33.12 9.49
N GLY A 389 -42.70 31.83 9.14
CA GLY A 389 -42.49 31.29 7.79
C GLY A 389 -42.81 29.79 7.67
N ASP A 390 -44.07 29.41 7.90
CA ASP A 390 -44.60 28.05 7.75
C ASP A 390 -44.46 27.50 6.32
N ARG A 391 -44.19 26.19 6.18
CA ARG A 391 -44.81 25.37 5.12
C ARG A 391 -44.76 23.87 5.43
N GLN A 392 -45.94 23.33 5.70
CA GLN A 392 -46.23 21.90 5.69
C GLN A 392 -46.17 21.34 4.26
N LEU A 393 -45.76 20.08 4.12
CA LEU A 393 -46.41 19.14 3.21
C LEU A 393 -46.44 17.75 3.86
N ALA A 394 -47.61 17.12 3.85
CA ALA A 394 -47.84 15.81 4.45
C ALA A 394 -48.02 14.73 3.38
N GLY A 395 -47.58 13.51 3.68
CA GLY A 395 -47.88 12.30 2.91
C GLY A 395 -47.95 11.10 3.86
N ARG A 396 -49.11 10.44 3.91
CA ARG A 396 -49.37 9.25 4.74
C ARG A 396 -49.03 7.94 4.00
N CYS A 397 -49.06 6.84 4.78
CA CYS A 397 -49.13 5.41 4.41
C CYS A 397 -47.76 4.72 4.17
N GLU A 398 -47.47 3.53 4.72
CA GLU A 398 -48.24 2.73 5.69
C GLU A 398 -47.39 1.71 6.51
N HIS A 399 -48.05 1.03 7.45
CA HIS A 399 -47.59 -0.15 8.23
C HIS A 399 -48.57 -1.32 7.93
N PRO A 400 -48.35 -2.62 8.33
CA PRO A 400 -47.41 -3.14 9.34
C PRO A 400 -46.69 -4.49 8.99
N GLY A 401 -45.93 -5.02 9.96
CA GLY A 401 -45.65 -6.47 10.12
C GLY A 401 -44.40 -7.01 9.40
N ASP A 402 -43.66 -7.98 9.95
CA ASP A 402 -43.72 -8.56 11.30
C ASP A 402 -42.36 -9.20 11.70
N ARG A 403 -42.24 -9.65 12.94
CA ARG A 403 -41.06 -10.33 13.51
C ARG A 403 -40.88 -11.76 12.95
N ALA A 404 -39.64 -12.12 12.59
CA ALA A 404 -39.03 -13.44 12.83
C ALA A 404 -37.50 -13.29 12.63
N GLU A 405 -36.67 -13.33 13.66
CA GLU A 405 -36.18 -14.53 14.34
C GLU A 405 -35.06 -15.25 13.55
N VAL A 406 -33.84 -15.19 14.09
CA VAL A 406 -32.61 -15.72 13.49
C VAL A 406 -32.56 -17.23 13.70
N ALA A 407 -33.01 -18.00 12.71
CA ALA A 407 -32.84 -19.44 12.69
C ALA A 407 -31.46 -19.83 12.14
N TYR A 408 -30.55 -20.20 13.04
CA TYR A 408 -29.27 -20.83 12.68
C TYR A 408 -29.55 -22.28 12.23
N ALA A 409 -29.86 -22.46 10.95
CA ALA A 409 -30.00 -23.78 10.33
C ALA A 409 -28.80 -24.04 9.41
N GLY A 410 -27.78 -24.69 9.95
CA GLY A 410 -26.85 -25.41 9.10
C GLY A 410 -27.50 -26.69 8.62
N ASP A 411 -27.62 -26.88 7.31
CA ASP A 411 -27.51 -28.24 6.79
C ASP A 411 -26.89 -28.28 5.39
N THR A 412 -26.20 -29.39 5.17
CA THR A 412 -25.73 -29.92 3.91
C THR A 412 -26.89 -30.08 2.91
N HIS A 413 -26.69 -29.68 1.64
CA HIS A 413 -26.76 -30.63 0.53
C HIS A 413 -26.45 -30.02 -0.86
N CYS A 414 -25.65 -30.79 -1.62
CA CYS A 414 -25.87 -31.16 -3.01
C CYS A 414 -26.50 -30.13 -3.98
N ARG A 415 -25.70 -29.60 -4.92
CA ARG A 415 -26.21 -29.13 -6.22
C ARG A 415 -25.38 -29.63 -7.40
N THR A 416 -25.88 -30.73 -7.98
CA THR A 416 -26.10 -30.89 -9.43
C THR A 416 -25.04 -30.37 -10.40
N ARG A 417 -24.33 -31.31 -11.05
CA ARG A 417 -23.56 -31.04 -12.28
C ARG A 417 -24.52 -30.64 -13.42
N GLY A 418 -24.46 -29.38 -13.85
CA GLY A 418 -25.03 -28.94 -15.13
C GLY A 418 -24.27 -29.53 -16.33
N PRO A 419 -24.81 -29.42 -17.55
CA PRO A 419 -24.22 -30.04 -18.74
C PRO A 419 -22.85 -29.45 -19.06
N ALA A 420 -21.87 -30.32 -19.30
CA ALA A 420 -20.53 -29.90 -19.69
C ALA A 420 -20.51 -29.44 -21.15
N ALA A 421 -20.22 -28.16 -21.38
CA ALA A 421 -19.86 -27.66 -22.70
C ALA A 421 -18.43 -28.10 -23.04
N TRP A 422 -18.23 -28.58 -24.27
CA TRP A 422 -16.92 -29.00 -24.79
C TRP A 422 -16.46 -28.01 -25.85
N ALA A 423 -15.28 -27.44 -25.69
CA ALA A 423 -14.58 -26.71 -26.74
C ALA A 423 -13.48 -27.60 -27.33
N VAL A 424 -13.28 -27.53 -28.64
CA VAL A 424 -12.22 -28.25 -29.36
C VAL A 424 -11.30 -27.22 -30.02
N ALA A 425 -10.03 -27.23 -29.64
CA ALA A 425 -8.95 -26.53 -30.32
C ALA A 425 -7.76 -27.47 -30.43
N GLY A 426 -7.13 -27.57 -31.60
CA GLY A 426 -5.88 -28.33 -31.79
C GLY A 426 -5.94 -29.83 -31.41
N GLY A 427 -7.07 -30.50 -31.64
CA GLY A 427 -7.18 -31.97 -31.47
C GLY A 427 -7.18 -32.49 -30.03
N SER A 428 -7.15 -31.63 -29.01
CA SER A 428 -7.20 -32.02 -27.60
C SER A 428 -8.52 -31.59 -26.95
N ARG A 429 -9.08 -32.43 -26.06
CA ARG A 429 -10.32 -32.13 -25.31
C ARG A 429 -9.98 -31.60 -23.93
N PHE A 430 -10.61 -30.50 -23.54
CA PHE A 430 -10.46 -29.88 -22.21
C PHE A 430 -11.79 -29.88 -21.47
N ARG A 431 -11.74 -30.04 -20.13
CA ARG A 431 -12.90 -29.89 -19.23
C ARG A 431 -12.75 -28.56 -18.49
N VAL A 432 -13.77 -27.71 -18.57
CA VAL A 432 -13.92 -26.55 -17.69
C VAL A 432 -14.69 -26.98 -16.44
N GLN A 433 -14.19 -26.61 -15.26
CA GLN A 433 -14.88 -26.81 -13.98
C GLN A 433 -14.71 -25.54 -13.15
N ARG A 434 -15.81 -25.02 -12.59
CA ARG A 434 -15.78 -23.93 -11.61
C ARG A 434 -15.57 -24.54 -10.22
N ASP A 435 -14.54 -24.11 -9.52
CA ASP A 435 -14.44 -24.27 -8.06
C ASP A 435 -14.93 -22.98 -7.39
N SER A 436 -15.65 -23.13 -6.27
CA SER A 436 -16.42 -22.06 -5.62
C SER A 436 -15.78 -21.59 -4.30
N ALA A 437 -14.46 -21.41 -4.31
CA ALA A 437 -13.72 -20.84 -3.18
C ALA A 437 -12.55 -19.99 -3.70
N VAL A 438 -12.38 -18.81 -3.11
CA VAL A 438 -11.50 -17.69 -3.52
C VAL A 438 -12.03 -16.91 -4.74
N ASP A 439 -12.45 -15.66 -4.51
CA ASP A 439 -12.78 -14.68 -5.55
C ASP A 439 -11.51 -14.16 -6.24
N SER A 440 -10.92 -15.01 -7.06
CA SER A 440 -9.88 -14.64 -8.02
C SER A 440 -10.01 -15.54 -9.25
N VAL A 441 -10.15 -14.95 -10.44
CA VAL A 441 -10.30 -15.70 -11.70
C VAL A 441 -8.93 -16.25 -12.15
N GLY A 442 -8.52 -17.35 -11.51
CA GLY A 442 -7.32 -18.09 -11.87
C GLY A 442 -7.60 -19.11 -12.98
N LEU A 443 -7.07 -18.89 -14.19
CA LEU A 443 -7.04 -19.91 -15.24
C LEU A 443 -6.05 -21.02 -14.87
N ARG A 444 -6.56 -22.15 -14.38
CA ARG A 444 -5.75 -23.34 -14.06
C ARG A 444 -5.67 -24.27 -15.28
N LEU A 445 -4.45 -24.51 -15.76
CA LEU A 445 -4.17 -25.44 -16.86
C LEU A 445 -3.39 -26.66 -16.32
N ASP A 446 -4.12 -27.74 -16.03
CA ASP A 446 -3.52 -29.01 -15.62
C ASP A 446 -3.43 -29.97 -16.83
N PRO A 447 -2.23 -30.50 -17.17
CA PRO A 447 -2.08 -31.49 -18.23
C PRO A 447 -2.58 -32.86 -17.78
N ILE A 448 -3.38 -33.52 -18.63
CA ILE A 448 -3.78 -34.92 -18.39
C ILE A 448 -2.54 -35.81 -18.59
N GLY A 449 -2.15 -36.54 -17.53
CA GLY A 449 -1.04 -37.48 -17.58
C GLY A 449 -1.29 -38.59 -18.61
N ARG A 450 -0.27 -38.89 -19.44
CA ARG A 450 -0.34 -40.00 -20.39
C ARG A 450 -0.34 -41.32 -19.62
N GLY A 451 -1.42 -42.08 -19.79
CA GLY A 451 -1.52 -43.46 -19.32
C GLY A 451 -0.44 -44.36 -19.95
N GLN A 452 0.08 -45.26 -19.13
CA GLN A 452 1.14 -46.23 -19.42
C GLN A 452 0.95 -46.98 -20.76
N HIS A 453 2.01 -47.04 -21.58
CA HIS A 453 2.25 -48.22 -22.41
C HIS A 453 3.26 -49.13 -21.71
N ARG A 454 2.78 -50.32 -21.30
CA ARG A 454 3.66 -51.40 -20.85
C ARG A 454 4.32 -52.05 -22.08
N CYS A 455 5.64 -52.00 -22.17
CA CYS A 455 6.43 -52.98 -22.90
C CYS A 455 7.38 -53.64 -21.90
N ALA A 456 7.41 -54.97 -21.86
CA ALA A 456 8.20 -55.74 -20.91
C ALA A 456 9.34 -56.47 -21.63
N HIS A 457 10.59 -56.25 -21.20
CA HIS A 457 11.78 -57.13 -21.35
C HIS A 457 12.84 -56.58 -20.36
N ARG A 458 13.18 -57.25 -19.26
CA ARG A 458 14.17 -58.35 -19.08
C ARG A 458 15.65 -57.99 -19.41
N GLY A 459 16.47 -57.81 -18.37
CA GLY A 459 17.82 -58.41 -18.25
C GLY A 459 19.06 -57.48 -18.30
N GLY A 460 20.07 -57.76 -17.46
CA GLY A 460 21.41 -57.10 -17.40
C GLY A 460 21.45 -55.90 -16.43
N LEU A 461 22.21 -55.78 -15.33
CA LEU A 461 23.55 -56.23 -14.89
C LEU A 461 24.74 -55.61 -15.66
N GLU A 462 25.57 -54.88 -14.90
CA GLU A 462 27.01 -54.54 -15.08
C GLU A 462 27.39 -53.74 -16.35
N ASP A 463 28.30 -52.74 -16.35
CA ASP A 463 29.20 -52.17 -15.33
C ASP A 463 28.97 -50.64 -15.13
#